data_AF-A0A356KGI3-F1
#
_entry.id   AF-A0A356KGI3-F1
#
_cell.length_a   1.000
_cell.length_b   1.000
_cell.length_c   1.000
_cell.angle_alpha   90.00
_cell.angle_beta   90.00
_cell.angle_gamma   90.00
#
_symmetry.space_group_name_H-M   'P 1'
#
loop_
_entity.id
_entity.type
_entity.pdbx_description
1 polymer ?
#
loop_
_entity_poly.entity_id
_entity_poly.type
_entity_poly.pdbx_seq_one_letter_code
_entity_poly.pdbx_strand_id
1 'polypeptide(L)'
;MRPLLEEQVTFAAQGLELYGLSLGASRRGRQSPPPRQAPYRIWLGHAPDVALTGPDADLILAGHTHGGQVQLPFFGPLLTLSRVPRGWAAGRTELPGGGTLIVSRGIGMERDDAPRLRFLCRPELVVLDLVPVPKAADAGPSGG
;
A
#
# COMPACT_ATOMS: atom_id res chain seq x y z
N MET A 1 9.31 5.31 20.18
CA MET A 1 8.61 4.46 19.21
C MET A 1 9.67 3.68 18.44
N ARG A 2 9.70 2.35 18.54
CA ARG A 2 10.66 1.52 17.80
C ARG A 2 10.15 1.42 16.35
N PRO A 3 10.94 1.74 15.32
CA PRO A 3 10.49 1.57 13.95
C PRO A 3 10.20 0.09 13.67
N LEU A 4 9.09 -0.20 12.97
CA LEU A 4 8.80 -1.54 12.44
C LEU A 4 9.85 -1.86 11.36
N LEU A 5 10.98 -2.41 11.77
CA LEU A 5 12.04 -2.83 10.86
C LEU A 5 11.78 -4.28 10.47
N GLU A 6 11.10 -4.49 9.35
CA GLU A 6 10.95 -5.84 8.76
C GLU A 6 10.31 -6.84 9.74
N GLU A 7 9.39 -6.34 10.57
CA GLU A 7 8.68 -7.10 11.60
C GLU A 7 7.34 -7.63 11.06
N GLN A 8 7.02 -8.86 11.44
CA GLN A 8 5.72 -9.50 11.18
C GLN A 8 4.94 -9.57 12.49
N VAL A 9 3.68 -9.12 12.47
CA VAL A 9 2.75 -9.22 13.59
C VAL A 9 1.50 -9.96 13.13
N THR A 10 1.18 -11.06 13.80
CA THR A 10 0.06 -11.92 13.45
C THR A 10 -1.05 -11.79 14.49
N PHE A 11 -2.26 -11.47 14.02
CA PHE A 11 -3.50 -11.42 14.77
C PHE A 11 -4.30 -12.69 14.48
N ALA A 12 -3.91 -13.78 15.12
CA ALA A 12 -4.40 -15.13 14.81
C ALA A 12 -5.94 -15.25 14.92
N ALA A 13 -6.55 -14.65 15.94
CA ALA A 13 -8.00 -14.69 16.14
C ALA A 13 -8.80 -13.98 15.03
N GLN A 14 -8.16 -13.07 14.29
CA GLN A 14 -8.76 -12.29 13.21
C GLN A 14 -8.35 -12.81 11.82
N GLY A 15 -7.46 -13.81 11.74
CA GLY A 15 -6.92 -14.28 10.46
C GLY A 15 -6.17 -13.18 9.70
N LEU A 16 -5.58 -12.22 10.42
CA LEU A 16 -4.89 -11.07 9.85
C LEU A 16 -3.41 -11.10 10.24
N GLU A 17 -2.52 -10.76 9.30
CA GLU A 17 -1.13 -10.45 9.59
C GLU A 17 -0.69 -9.13 8.96
N LEU A 18 0.17 -8.41 9.68
CA LEU A 18 0.80 -7.18 9.24
C LEU A 18 2.30 -7.43 9.06
N TYR A 19 2.84 -6.95 7.95
CA TYR A 19 4.27 -7.00 7.68
C TYR A 19 4.80 -5.59 7.40
N GLY A 20 5.65 -5.09 8.30
CA GLY A 20 6.24 -3.76 8.21
C GLY A 20 7.51 -3.78 7.37
N LEU A 21 7.62 -2.84 6.42
CA LEU A 21 8.76 -2.71 5.53
C LEU A 21 9.64 -1.55 5.97
N SER A 22 10.95 -1.77 5.98
CA SER A 22 11.91 -0.67 6.06
C SER A 22 11.79 0.27 4.85
N LEU A 23 12.29 1.50 4.97
CA LEU A 23 12.37 2.44 3.82
C LEU A 23 13.15 1.82 2.65
N GLY A 24 14.26 1.15 2.95
CA GLY A 24 15.09 0.49 1.94
C GLY A 24 14.36 -0.66 1.25
N ALA A 25 13.68 -1.51 2.03
CA ALA A 25 12.88 -2.61 1.50
C ALA A 25 11.74 -2.13 0.60
N SER A 26 10.96 -1.17 1.09
CA SER A 26 9.81 -0.61 0.36
C SER A 26 10.22 0.07 -0.95
N ARG A 27 11.44 0.63 -1.05
CA ARG A 27 11.98 1.25 -2.28
C ARG A 27 12.63 0.27 -3.26
N ARG A 28 13.34 -0.74 -2.76
CA ARG A 28 14.11 -1.67 -3.62
C ARG A 28 13.26 -2.75 -4.24
N GLY A 29 12.09 -3.04 -3.66
CA GLY A 29 11.17 -4.09 -4.11
C GLY A 29 11.68 -5.51 -3.91
N ARG A 30 12.98 -5.74 -3.72
CA ARG A 30 13.49 -7.07 -3.36
C ARG A 30 13.19 -7.39 -1.90
N GLN A 31 12.20 -8.24 -1.67
CA GLN A 31 12.05 -8.99 -0.43
C GLN A 31 11.50 -10.39 -0.66
N SER A 32 12.07 -11.34 0.06
CA SER A 32 11.43 -12.62 0.35
C SER A 32 10.70 -12.44 1.68
N PRO A 33 9.36 -12.34 1.69
CA PRO A 33 8.64 -12.21 2.94
C PRO A 33 8.81 -13.49 3.77
N PRO A 34 8.68 -13.40 5.11
CA PRO A 34 8.52 -14.59 5.92
C PRO A 34 7.28 -15.39 5.48
N PRO A 35 7.22 -16.69 5.80
CA PRO A 35 6.05 -17.52 5.50
C PRO A 35 4.75 -16.88 5.95
N ARG A 36 3.71 -17.03 5.14
CA ARG A 36 2.33 -16.59 5.44
C ARG A 36 1.82 -17.30 6.67
N GLN A 37 1.38 -16.54 7.68
CA GLN A 37 0.86 -17.07 8.94
C GLN A 37 -0.65 -16.83 9.09
N ALA A 38 -1.25 -16.03 8.20
CA ALA A 38 -2.67 -15.70 8.24
C ALA A 38 -3.28 -15.61 6.83
N PRO A 39 -4.60 -15.85 6.68
CA PRO A 39 -5.26 -15.80 5.37
C PRO A 39 -5.26 -14.41 4.73
N TYR A 40 -5.29 -13.33 5.53
CA TYR A 40 -5.21 -11.95 5.03
C TYR A 40 -3.93 -11.27 5.49
N ARG A 41 -3.14 -10.75 4.55
CA ARG A 41 -1.80 -10.18 4.79
C ARG A 41 -1.73 -8.75 4.27
N ILE A 42 -1.35 -7.84 5.16
CA ILE A 42 -1.16 -6.42 4.85
C ILE A 42 0.31 -6.06 4.93
N TRP A 43 0.85 -5.45 3.88
CA TRP A 43 2.20 -4.88 3.90
C TRP A 43 2.13 -3.38 4.14
N LEU A 44 2.95 -2.87 5.06
CA LEU A 44 3.04 -1.45 5.35
C LEU A 44 4.44 -0.96 5.03
N GLY A 45 4.58 -0.05 4.08
CA GLY A 45 5.86 0.53 3.71
C GLY A 45 5.76 2.03 3.47
N HIS A 46 6.90 2.71 3.45
CA HIS A 46 6.90 4.11 3.07
C HIS A 46 6.67 4.28 1.56
N ALA A 47 7.46 3.56 0.75
CA ALA A 47 7.43 3.68 -0.71
C ALA A 47 6.57 2.57 -1.38
N PRO A 48 5.88 2.89 -2.48
CA PRO A 48 5.01 1.92 -3.16
C PRO A 48 5.77 0.99 -4.12
N ASP A 49 7.08 1.19 -4.31
CA ASP A 49 7.91 0.47 -5.29
C ASP A 49 7.91 -1.06 -5.08
N VAL A 50 7.67 -1.53 -3.85
CA VAL A 50 7.49 -2.95 -3.54
C VAL A 50 6.33 -3.60 -4.29
N ALA A 51 5.31 -2.84 -4.69
CA ALA A 51 4.21 -3.37 -5.48
C ALA A 51 4.63 -3.88 -6.87
N LEU A 52 5.79 -3.44 -7.36
CA LEU A 52 6.33 -3.85 -8.67
C LEU A 52 6.88 -5.28 -8.67
N THR A 53 7.06 -5.90 -7.50
CA THR A 53 7.69 -7.23 -7.41
C THR A 53 6.71 -8.37 -7.28
N GLY A 54 5.41 -8.11 -7.40
CA GLY A 54 4.37 -9.10 -7.17
C GLY A 54 4.43 -9.66 -5.75
N PRO A 55 4.39 -8.81 -4.71
CA PRO A 55 4.49 -9.27 -3.33
C PRO A 55 3.30 -10.17 -2.96
N ASP A 56 3.56 -11.17 -2.13
CA ASP A 56 2.52 -11.98 -1.50
C ASP A 56 1.81 -11.14 -0.44
N ALA A 57 0.89 -10.26 -0.85
CA ALA A 57 0.12 -9.37 0.00
C ALA A 57 -1.27 -9.15 -0.58
N ASP A 58 -2.29 -9.14 0.28
CA ASP A 58 -3.67 -8.86 -0.10
C ASP A 58 -3.91 -7.34 -0.16
N LEU A 59 -3.21 -6.59 0.68
CA LEU A 59 -3.23 -5.13 0.74
C LEU A 59 -1.83 -4.57 0.98
N ILE A 60 -1.44 -3.56 0.21
CA ILE A 60 -0.21 -2.80 0.40
C ILE A 60 -0.57 -1.36 0.72
N LEU A 61 -0.06 -0.85 1.84
CA LEU A 61 -0.22 0.53 2.28
C LEU A 61 1.09 1.27 2.12
N ALA A 62 1.05 2.36 1.36
CA ALA A 62 2.22 3.17 1.06
C ALA A 62 1.89 4.67 1.02
N GLY A 63 2.94 5.48 0.94
CA GLY A 63 2.88 6.91 0.68
C GLY A 63 4.03 7.31 -0.22
N HIS A 64 4.94 8.13 0.31
CA HIS A 64 6.18 8.58 -0.33
C HIS A 64 6.04 9.51 -1.53
N THR A 65 5.11 9.24 -2.45
CA THR A 65 4.99 9.97 -3.72
C THR A 65 4.43 11.38 -3.57
N HIS A 66 3.76 11.67 -2.44
CA HIS A 66 2.97 12.88 -2.21
C HIS A 66 1.94 13.18 -3.33
N GLY A 67 1.49 12.15 -4.06
CA GLY A 67 0.67 12.31 -5.27
C GLY A 67 1.35 13.12 -6.39
N GLY A 68 2.68 13.21 -6.32
CA GLY A 68 3.57 14.00 -7.16
C GLY A 68 3.59 15.50 -6.91
N GLN A 69 2.85 16.00 -5.91
CA GLN A 69 2.70 17.40 -5.48
C GLN A 69 2.25 18.42 -6.53
N VAL A 70 2.80 18.40 -7.73
CA VAL A 70 2.48 19.26 -8.86
C VAL A 70 1.91 18.39 -9.96
N GLN A 71 0.59 18.46 -10.12
CA GLN A 71 -0.14 17.79 -11.17
C GLN A 71 -0.50 18.79 -12.27
N LEU A 72 -0.22 18.44 -13.51
CA LEU A 72 -0.65 19.21 -14.66
C LEU A 72 -2.01 18.69 -15.16
N PRO A 73 -2.91 19.58 -15.62
CA PRO A 73 -4.13 19.17 -16.29
C PRO A 73 -3.83 18.18 -17.42
N PHE A 74 -4.61 17.10 -17.50
CA PHE A 74 -4.54 16.05 -18.52
C PHE A 74 -3.26 15.18 -18.53
N PHE A 75 -2.17 15.59 -17.88
CA PHE A 75 -0.89 14.85 -17.85
C PHE A 75 -0.62 14.16 -16.51
N GLY A 76 -1.14 14.70 -15.40
CA GLY A 76 -0.92 14.18 -14.06
C GLY A 76 0.41 14.65 -13.44
N PRO A 77 1.01 13.88 -12.52
CA PRO A 77 2.16 14.32 -11.74
C PRO A 77 3.43 14.46 -12.59
N LEU A 78 4.14 15.58 -12.43
CA LEU A 78 5.44 15.82 -13.08
C LEU A 78 6.53 14.87 -12.57
N LEU A 79 6.59 14.72 -11.25
CA LEU A 79 7.54 13.89 -10.52
C LEU A 79 6.78 13.11 -9.47
N THR A 80 7.17 11.86 -9.22
CA THR A 80 6.59 11.01 -8.16
C THR A 80 7.65 10.46 -7.21
N LEU A 81 8.94 10.61 -7.56
CA LEU A 81 10.10 10.09 -6.83
C LEU A 81 10.03 8.57 -6.54
N SER A 82 9.27 7.85 -7.36
CA SER A 82 9.07 6.40 -7.27
C SER A 82 9.11 5.77 -8.66
N ARG A 83 9.43 4.48 -8.72
CA ARG A 83 9.47 3.68 -9.95
C ARG A 83 8.09 3.22 -10.41
N VAL A 84 7.06 3.34 -9.56
CA VAL A 84 5.71 2.93 -9.93
C VAL A 84 5.15 3.82 -11.06
N PRO A 85 4.27 3.29 -11.92
CA PRO A 85 3.55 4.10 -12.90
C PRO A 85 2.84 5.29 -12.25
N ARG A 86 2.71 6.41 -12.96
CA ARG A 86 2.05 7.62 -12.44
C ARG A 86 0.63 7.36 -11.91
N GLY A 87 -0.11 6.46 -12.54
CA GLY A 87 -1.46 6.08 -12.10
C GLY A 87 -1.49 5.42 -10.72
N TRP A 88 -0.36 4.87 -10.25
CA TRP A 88 -0.23 4.22 -8.94
C TRP A 88 0.31 5.18 -7.88
N ALA A 89 0.66 6.42 -8.27
CA ALA A 89 1.28 7.38 -7.37
C ALA A 89 0.31 7.92 -6.31
N ALA A 90 -0.99 7.65 -6.40
CA ALA A 90 -1.96 8.00 -5.36
C ALA A 90 -3.25 7.18 -5.50
N GLY A 91 -3.99 7.03 -4.40
CA GLY A 91 -5.28 6.35 -4.37
C GLY A 91 -5.16 4.83 -4.39
N ARG A 92 -6.25 4.17 -4.78
CA ARG A 92 -6.37 2.71 -4.86
C ARG A 92 -6.00 2.21 -6.25
N THR A 93 -5.20 1.15 -6.30
CA THR A 93 -4.81 0.45 -7.52
C THR A 93 -4.93 -1.04 -7.30
N GLU A 94 -5.60 -1.76 -8.20
CA GLU A 94 -5.54 -3.22 -8.25
C GLU A 94 -4.25 -3.66 -8.94
N LEU A 95 -3.53 -4.59 -8.34
CA LEU A 95 -2.25 -5.05 -8.87
C LEU A 95 -2.45 -6.19 -9.88
N PRO A 96 -1.63 -6.27 -10.94
CA PRO A 96 -1.75 -7.32 -11.96
C PRO A 96 -1.66 -8.76 -11.43
N GLY A 97 -0.96 -8.98 -10.31
CA GLY A 97 -0.81 -10.28 -9.66
C GLY A 97 -1.88 -10.60 -8.60
N GLY A 98 -2.90 -9.74 -8.46
CA GLY A 98 -3.83 -9.76 -7.35
C GLY A 98 -3.37 -8.88 -6.18
N GLY A 99 -4.33 -8.57 -5.30
CA GLY A 99 -4.13 -7.65 -4.19
C GLY A 99 -4.30 -6.17 -4.57
N THR A 100 -4.42 -5.34 -3.55
CA THR A 100 -4.70 -3.91 -3.71
C THR A 100 -3.55 -3.07 -3.14
N LEU A 101 -3.13 -2.04 -3.88
CA LEU A 101 -2.22 -1.00 -3.42
C LEU A 101 -3.01 0.26 -3.08
N ILE A 102 -2.74 0.84 -1.91
CA ILE A 102 -3.22 2.15 -1.51
C ILE A 102 -2.03 3.06 -1.27
N VAL A 103 -1.94 4.14 -2.05
CA VAL A 103 -0.92 5.17 -1.89
C VAL A 103 -1.56 6.47 -1.42
N SER A 104 -1.31 6.86 -0.18
CA SER A 104 -1.78 8.14 0.35
C SER A 104 -0.94 9.29 -0.20
N ARG A 105 -1.59 10.41 -0.57
CA ARG A 105 -0.89 11.68 -0.88
C ARG A 105 -0.28 12.32 0.36
N GLY A 106 -0.68 11.89 1.55
CA GLY A 106 -0.27 12.44 2.84
C GLY A 106 -0.69 13.89 3.04
N ILE A 107 -0.41 14.40 4.23
CA ILE A 107 -0.67 15.80 4.61
C ILE A 107 0.57 16.71 4.47
N GLY A 108 1.77 16.11 4.45
CA GLY A 108 3.05 16.82 4.35
C GLY A 108 3.48 17.08 2.92
N MET A 109 4.66 17.66 2.74
CA MET A 109 5.30 17.90 1.45
C MET A 109 6.72 17.34 1.47
N GLU A 110 7.18 16.90 0.32
CA GLU A 110 8.58 16.65 0.03
C GLU A 110 9.39 17.92 0.33
N ARG A 111 10.58 17.69 0.89
CA ARG A 111 11.36 18.71 1.57
C ARG A 111 12.64 19.04 0.83
N ASP A 112 13.17 18.07 0.09
CA ASP A 112 14.54 18.10 -0.43
C ASP A 112 14.53 18.02 -1.97
N ASP A 113 13.84 17.02 -2.53
CA ASP A 113 13.90 16.72 -3.97
C ASP A 113 12.79 17.39 -4.81
N ALA A 114 11.86 18.11 -4.19
CA ALA A 114 10.79 18.82 -4.87
C ALA A 114 10.39 20.12 -4.13
N PRO A 115 9.83 21.12 -4.84
CA PRO A 115 9.34 22.34 -4.21
C PRO A 115 8.29 22.05 -3.13
N ARG A 116 8.32 22.80 -2.04
CA ARG A 116 7.35 22.73 -0.93
C ARG A 116 6.03 23.43 -1.28
N LEU A 117 5.40 22.96 -2.35
CA LEU A 117 4.11 23.42 -2.81
C LEU A 117 3.28 22.24 -3.31
N ARG A 118 1.96 22.45 -3.34
CA ARG A 118 1.00 21.53 -3.94
C ARG A 118 0.18 22.29 -4.96
N PHE A 119 0.17 21.80 -6.19
CA PHE A 119 -0.64 22.34 -7.28
C PHE A 119 -1.49 21.22 -7.87
N LEU A 120 -2.81 21.37 -7.81
CA LEU A 120 -3.79 20.36 -8.20
C LEU A 120 -3.59 18.98 -7.49
N CYS A 121 -2.93 18.97 -6.32
CA CYS A 121 -2.70 17.78 -5.50
C CYS A 121 -3.12 18.02 -4.03
N ARG A 122 -4.40 17.80 -3.71
CA ARG A 122 -4.95 18.05 -2.37
C ARG A 122 -4.31 17.11 -1.33
N PRO A 123 -3.98 17.61 -0.11
CA PRO A 123 -3.63 16.78 1.04
C PRO A 123 -4.66 15.69 1.32
N GLU A 124 -4.21 14.55 1.83
CA GLU A 124 -5.05 13.37 2.02
C GLU A 124 -4.69 12.64 3.32
N LEU A 125 -5.73 12.22 4.04
CA LEU A 125 -5.66 11.26 5.13
C LEU A 125 -6.59 10.10 4.76
N VAL A 126 -6.06 8.88 4.78
CA VAL A 126 -6.82 7.68 4.43
C VAL A 126 -7.19 6.95 5.70
N VAL A 127 -8.48 6.68 5.88
CA VAL A 127 -9.02 5.83 6.95
C VAL A 127 -9.46 4.53 6.31
N LEU A 128 -9.03 3.39 6.87
CA LEU A 128 -9.34 2.07 6.37
C LEU A 128 -10.03 1.26 7.46
N ASP A 129 -11.25 0.84 7.18
CA ASP A 129 -12.00 -0.09 8.02
C ASP A 129 -11.82 -1.51 7.49
N LEU A 130 -11.15 -2.35 8.26
CA LEU A 130 -10.98 -3.76 7.94
C LEU A 130 -12.14 -4.55 8.54
N VAL A 131 -12.98 -5.12 7.68
CA VAL A 131 -14.12 -5.93 8.08
C VAL A 131 -13.91 -7.38 7.63
N PRO A 132 -14.20 -8.38 8.47
CA PRO A 132 -14.24 -9.76 8.04
C PRO A 132 -15.26 -9.93 6.93
N VAL A 133 -14.88 -10.60 5.83
CA VAL A 133 -15.88 -11.08 4.87
C VAL A 133 -16.63 -12.21 5.57
N PRO A 134 -17.98 -12.16 5.66
CA PRO A 134 -18.75 -13.27 6.20
C PRO A 134 -18.36 -14.54 5.44
N LYS A 135 -17.93 -15.58 6.16
CA LYS A 135 -17.78 -16.90 5.56
C LYS A 135 -19.11 -17.20 4.89
N ALA A 136 -19.11 -17.46 3.58
CA ALA A 136 -20.31 -17.94 2.91
C ALA A 136 -20.82 -19.11 3.76
N ALA A 137 -22.00 -18.95 4.35
CA ALA A 137 -22.57 -19.99 5.19
C ALA A 137 -22.50 -21.28 4.38
N ASP A 138 -21.92 -22.32 4.98
CA ASP A 138 -21.73 -23.62 4.33
C ASP A 138 -23.08 -24.00 3.72
N ALA A 139 -23.21 -23.79 2.40
CA ALA A 139 -24.44 -24.07 1.68
C ALA A 139 -24.54 -25.59 1.70
N GLY A 140 -25.21 -26.11 2.72
CA GLY A 140 -25.55 -27.51 2.82
C GLY A 140 -26.19 -27.93 1.50
N PRO A 141 -25.96 -29.18 1.06
CA PRO A 141 -26.50 -29.65 -0.20
C PRO A 141 -28.00 -29.36 -0.21
N SER A 142 -28.45 -28.62 -1.22
CA SER A 142 -29.87 -28.44 -1.49
C SER A 142 -30.45 -29.82 -1.78
N GLY A 143 -30.99 -30.47 -0.76
CA GLY A 143 -31.79 -31.67 -0.89
C GLY A 143 -33.10 -31.33 -1.61
N GLY A 144 -33.36 -32.04 -2.70
CA GLY A 144 -34.56 -31.96 -3.52
C GLY A 144 -34.41 -32.84 -4.74
#